data_AF-A0A377B8B6-F1
#
_entry.id   AF-A0A377B8B6-F1
#
_cell.length_a   1.000
_cell.length_b   1.000
_cell.length_c   1.000
_cell.angle_alpha   90.00
_cell.angle_beta   90.00
_cell.angle_gamma   90.00
#
_symmetry.space_group_name_H-M   'P 1'
#
loop_
_entity.id
_entity.type
_entity.pdbx_description
1 polymer ?
#
loop_
_entity_poly.entity_id
_entity_poly.type
_entity_poly.pdbx_seq_one_letter_code
_entity_poly.pdbx_strand_id
1 'polypeptide(L)' 'MAWLSDTAGLPEKTLKFLRNNQPQVMVMDCSHPPRADAPRNHCDLNTVLALNQVIRSPRVILTHISHQLMRG' A
#
# COMPACT_ATOMS: atom_id res chain seq x y z
N MET A 1 -4.80 12.51 -6.52
CA MET A 1 -5.06 11.54 -5.44
C MET A 1 -5.16 10.16 -6.05
N ALA A 2 -4.53 9.14 -5.47
CA ALA A 2 -4.61 7.76 -5.94
C ALA A 2 -5.27 6.89 -4.86
N TRP A 3 -6.22 6.03 -5.26
CA TRP A 3 -6.91 5.08 -4.38
C TRP A 3 -6.58 3.66 -4.83
N LEU A 4 -5.98 2.87 -3.94
CA LEU A 4 -5.54 1.49 -4.19
C LEU A 4 -6.16 0.59 -3.12
N SER A 5 -7.22 -0.13 -3.47
CA SER A 5 -7.96 -1.05 -2.58
C SER A 5 -7.80 -2.48 -3.06
N ASP A 6 -7.78 -3.46 -2.15
CA ASP A 6 -7.68 -4.91 -2.47
C ASP A 6 -6.57 -5.25 -3.47
N THR A 7 -5.37 -4.71 -3.22
CA THR A 7 -4.18 -5.04 -4.01
C THR A 7 -3.25 -5.93 -3.19
N ALA A 8 -2.66 -6.94 -3.81
CA ALA A 8 -1.54 -7.72 -3.27
C ALA A 8 -0.27 -7.31 -4.05
N GLY A 9 0.13 -6.04 -3.89
CA GLY A 9 1.15 -5.40 -4.72
C GLY A 9 0.57 -4.75 -5.98
N LEU A 10 1.45 -4.08 -6.75
CA LEU A 10 1.07 -3.36 -7.98
C LEU A 10 1.81 -3.92 -9.20
N PRO A 11 1.12 -4.11 -10.34
CA PRO A 11 1.79 -4.41 -11.60
C PRO A 11 2.81 -3.34 -11.96
N GLU A 12 3.92 -3.73 -12.60
CA GLU A 12 5.04 -2.82 -12.92
C GLU A 12 4.60 -1.61 -13.75
N LYS A 13 3.62 -1.79 -14.66
CA LYS A 13 3.05 -0.71 -15.47
C LYS A 13 2.33 0.33 -14.60
N THR A 14 1.57 -0.11 -13.61
CA THR A 14 0.87 0.76 -12.65
C THR A 14 1.87 1.50 -11.76
N LEU A 15 2.92 0.80 -11.32
CA LEU A 15 4.00 1.40 -10.53
C LEU A 15 4.71 2.52 -11.29
N LYS A 16 5.07 2.29 -12.57
CA LYS A 16 5.67 3.30 -13.45
C LYS A 16 4.73 4.48 -13.68
N PHE A 17 3.44 4.22 -13.88
CA PHE A 17 2.44 5.28 -14.05
C PHE A 17 2.32 6.17 -12.80
N LEU A 18 2.22 5.58 -11.61
CA LEU A 18 2.11 6.31 -10.34
C LEU A 18 3.39 7.07 -9.99
N ARG A 19 4.56 6.51 -10.29
CA ARG A 19 5.84 7.20 -10.11
C ARG A 19 5.94 8.43 -11.03
N ASN A 20 5.50 8.31 -12.27
CA ASN A 20 5.53 9.42 -13.23
C ASN A 20 4.43 10.46 -12.97
N ASN A 21 3.32 10.05 -12.36
CA ASN A 21 2.19 10.90 -11.99
C ASN A 21 2.05 10.95 -10.47
N GLN A 22 3.15 11.30 -9.79
CA GLN A 22 3.30 11.24 -8.33
C GLN A 22 2.07 11.83 -7.62
N PRO A 23 1.22 11.00 -7.01
CA PRO A 23 0.03 11.50 -6.33
C PRO A 23 0.44 12.23 -5.05
N GLN A 24 -0.20 13.36 -4.75
CA GLN A 24 0.02 14.07 -3.48
C GLN A 24 -0.48 13.26 -2.26
N VAL A 25 -1.48 12.42 -2.48
CA VAL A 25 -2.07 11.55 -1.46
C VAL A 25 -2.34 10.19 -2.09
N MET A 26 -1.83 9.15 -1.46
CA MET A 26 -2.03 7.75 -1.83
C MET A 26 -2.81 7.04 -0.72
N VAL A 27 -3.98 6.49 -1.04
CA VAL A 27 -4.80 5.71 -0.11
C VAL A 27 -4.58 4.23 -0.42
N MET A 28 -4.16 3.45 0.58
CA MET A 28 -3.88 2.02 0.43
C MET A 28 -4.55 1.20 1.52
N ASP A 29 -5.15 0.07 1.13
CA ASP A 29 -5.61 -0.95 2.05
C ASP A 29 -4.44 -1.62 2.78
N CYS A 30 -4.47 -1.66 4.12
CA CYS A 30 -3.55 -2.46 4.94
C CYS A 30 -4.33 -3.27 5.96
N SER A 31 -4.82 -4.42 5.53
CA SER A 31 -5.65 -5.30 6.36
C SER A 31 -4.88 -6.32 7.20
N HIS A 32 -3.54 -6.39 7.11
CA HIS A 32 -2.75 -7.34 7.90
C HIS A 32 -1.57 -6.67 8.63
N PRO A 33 -1.24 -7.09 9.87
CA PRO A 33 0.01 -6.73 10.52
C PRO A 33 1.21 -7.20 9.67
N PRO A 34 2.41 -6.59 9.84
CA PRO A 34 3.61 -6.98 9.10
C PRO A 34 3.85 -8.48 9.28
N ARG A 35 3.68 -9.25 8.21
CA ARG A 35 3.97 -10.69 8.19
C ARG A 35 5.28 -10.92 7.44
N ALA A 36 5.94 -12.02 7.75
CA ALA A 36 7.17 -12.42 7.06
C ALA A 36 6.90 -12.76 5.57
N ASP A 37 5.69 -13.26 5.29
CA ASP A 37 5.22 -13.58 3.94
C ASP A 37 4.10 -12.61 3.52
N ALA A 38 4.22 -12.04 2.32
CA ALA A 38 3.19 -11.17 1.75
C ALA A 38 1.85 -11.93 1.63
N PRO A 39 0.75 -11.40 2.21
CA PRO A 39 -0.55 -12.04 2.09
C PRO A 39 -1.00 -12.09 0.62
N ARG A 40 -1.52 -13.24 0.16
CA ARG A 40 -1.95 -13.44 -1.23
C ARG A 40 -3.10 -12.52 -1.68
N ASN A 41 -3.88 -11.99 -0.75
CA ASN A 41 -5.12 -11.26 -1.04
C ASN A 41 -5.12 -9.78 -0.62
N HIS A 42 -4.21 -9.34 0.26
CA HIS A 42 -4.19 -7.95 0.73
C HIS A 42 -2.76 -7.47 1.01
N CYS A 43 -2.50 -6.18 0.82
CA CYS A 43 -1.25 -5.55 1.20
C CYS A 43 -1.04 -5.58 2.71
N ASP A 44 0.19 -5.82 3.13
CA ASP A 44 0.67 -5.56 4.47
C ASP A 44 1.44 -4.22 4.53
N LEU A 45 1.78 -3.78 5.74
CA LEU A 45 2.51 -2.52 5.93
C LEU A 45 3.86 -2.51 5.19
N ASN A 46 4.55 -3.65 5.12
CA ASN A 46 5.83 -3.78 4.42
C ASN A 46 5.68 -3.52 2.92
N THR A 47 4.64 -4.07 2.31
CA THR A 47 4.32 -3.86 0.89
C THR A 47 4.01 -2.39 0.62
N VAL A 48 3.22 -1.75 1.48
CA VAL A 48 2.93 -0.32 1.36
C VAL A 48 4.20 0.54 1.43
N LEU A 49 5.09 0.24 2.39
CA LEU A 49 6.37 0.94 2.52
C LEU A 49 7.26 0.74 1.28
N ALA A 50 7.39 -0.49 0.79
CA ALA A 50 8.16 -0.81 -0.41
C ALA A 50 7.62 -0.08 -1.65
N LEU A 51 6.30 -0.07 -1.84
CA LEU A 51 5.65 0.67 -2.93
C LEU A 51 5.90 2.17 -2.81
N ASN A 52 5.79 2.74 -1.61
CA ASN A 52 5.99 4.17 -1.42
C ASN A 52 7.47 4.59 -1.55
N GLN A 53 8.44 3.71 -1.32
CA GLN A 53 9.85 4.01 -1.62
C GLN A 53 10.08 4.27 -3.12
N VAL A 54 9.29 3.62 -3.97
CA VAL A 54 9.35 3.80 -5.44
C VAL A 54 8.49 4.97 -5.90
N ILE A 55 7.24 5.05 -5.44
CA ILE A 55 6.27 6.08 -5.86
C ILE A 55 6.59 7.45 -5.24
N ARG A 56 7.16 7.45 -4.02
CA ARG A 56 7.53 8.63 -3.22
C ARG A 56 6.37 9.59 -2.96
N SER A 57 5.16 9.10 -2.73
CA SER A 57 4.03 9.97 -2.36
C SER A 57 4.34 10.68 -1.03
N PRO A 58 4.14 12.01 -0.93
CA PRO A 58 4.42 12.75 0.31
C PRO A 58 3.44 12.41 1.43
N ARG A 59 2.27 11.84 1.10
CA ARG A 59 1.28 11.38 2.07
C ARG A 59 0.71 10.03 1.66
N VAL A 60 0.71 9.09 2.61
CA VAL A 60 0.07 7.77 2.47
C VAL A 60 -0.98 7.63 3.57
N ILE A 61 -2.20 7.30 3.19
CA ILE A 61 -3.32 7.04 4.09
C ILE A 61 -3.59 5.53 4.04
N LEU A 62 -3.49 4.87 5.19
CA LEU A 62 -3.85 3.47 5.30
C LEU A 62 -5.35 3.36 5.60
N THR A 63 -6.06 2.60 4.78
CA THR A 63 -7.48 2.28 4.97
C THR A 63 -7.64 0.80 5.28
N HIS A 64 -8.77 0.41 5.87
CA HIS A 64 -9.05 -1.00 6.15
C HIS A 64 -8.07 -1.65 7.14
N ILE A 65 -7.74 -0.93 8.22
CA ILE A 65 -6.98 -1.50 9.34
C ILE A 65 -7.84 -2.56 10.02
N SER A 66 -7.52 -3.83 9.79
CA SER A 66 -8.19 -4.93 10.51
C SER A 66 -7.97 -4.79 12.01
N HIS A 67 -8.95 -5.23 12.82
CA HIS A 67 -8.87 -5.28 14.29
C HIS A 67 -7.61 -5.99 14.84
N GLN A 68 -6.93 -6.78 13.99
CA GLN A 68 -5.69 -7.46 14.30
C GLN A 68 -4.48 -6.53 14.42
N LEU A 69 -4.45 -5.38 13.72
CA LEU A 69 -3.38 -4.38 13.82
C LEU A 69 -3.51 -3.53 15.09
N MET A 70 -4.73 -3.31 15.59
CA MET A 70 -4.98 -2.53 16.82
C MET A 70 -4.60 -3.26 18.12
N ARG A 71 -4.20 -4.53 18.06
CA ARG A 71 -3.81 -5.34 19.23
C ARG A 71 -2.29 -5.54 19.38
N GLY A 72 -1.48 -4.74 18.70
CA GLY A 72 -0.01 -4.69 18.88
C GLY A 72 0.39 -3.77 20.01
#